data_AF-A0A4P9YNY2-F1
#
_entry.id   AF-A0A4P9YNY2-F1
#
_cell.length_a   1.000
_cell.length_b   1.000
_cell.length_c   1.000
_cell.angle_alpha   90.00
_cell.angle_beta   90.00
_cell.angle_gamma   90.00
#
_symmetry.space_group_name_H-M   'P 1'
#
loop_
_entity.id
_entity.type
_entity.pdbx_description
1 polymer ?
#
loop_
_entity_poly.entity_id
_entity_poly.type
_entity_poly.pdbx_seq_one_letter_code
_entity_poly.pdbx_strand_id
1 'polypeptide(L)'
;QAVALNSLLRNYLHFNLYDQASKLVEKTAFPTKADNNQFVRYLYYVGRIKAIELEYTQSHSHLSQAIRKAPQSPNTAGFLQAANKLSIIVQLLMGEIPERSLFRQKLVSKSLIPYLHLTRAVRVGDLAAFQDVLQKYMNTFKNDKTYTLILRLRHNVIKTAVRMISLSYSRISLKDVAQKLLLNSEEDAEFIVAKTIRDGVIDASIDHIGRFMKSKENVDVYSTNEPQLAFHQRIAFCLSSYNDSVKSLKKAMRFPDNEHKKKLEDVLELEREQEKELKDIEDMDEDYEME
;
A
#
# COMPACT_ATOMS: atom_id res chain seq x y z
N GLN A 1 -19.50 -14.29 3.75
CA GLN A 1 -19.09 -13.09 4.52
C GLN A 1 -18.12 -12.17 3.76
N ALA A 2 -16.94 -12.63 3.34
CA ALA A 2 -15.93 -11.77 2.67
C ALA A 2 -16.43 -11.05 1.40
N VAL A 3 -17.23 -11.73 0.57
CA VAL A 3 -17.80 -11.14 -0.65
C VAL A 3 -18.79 -10.01 -0.32
N ALA A 4 -19.66 -10.22 0.68
CA ALA A 4 -20.64 -9.22 1.10
C ALA A 4 -19.96 -7.97 1.67
N LEU A 5 -18.89 -8.16 2.46
CA LEU A 5 -18.09 -7.05 2.99
C LEU A 5 -17.48 -6.20 1.86
N ASN A 6 -16.91 -6.85 0.85
CA ASN A 6 -16.34 -6.16 -0.32
C ASN A 6 -17.41 -5.38 -1.12
N SER A 7 -18.59 -5.97 -1.32
CA SER A 7 -19.70 -5.28 -1.98
C SER A 7 -20.21 -4.07 -1.19
N LEU A 8 -20.27 -4.19 0.14
CA LEU A 8 -20.66 -3.08 1.01
C LEU A 8 -19.63 -1.94 0.98
N LEU A 9 -18.34 -2.25 1.10
CA LEU A 9 -17.27 -1.26 0.98
C LEU A 9 -17.28 -0.57 -0.38
N ARG A 10 -17.54 -1.31 -1.47
CA ARG A 10 -17.69 -0.73 -2.81
C ARG A 10 -18.86 0.26 -2.87
N ASN A 11 -19.99 -0.07 -2.23
CA ASN A 11 -21.17 0.80 -2.18
C ASN A 11 -20.86 2.10 -1.41
N TYR A 12 -20.23 2.02 -0.23
CA TYR A 12 -19.81 3.22 0.51
C TYR A 12 -18.84 4.11 -0.27
N LEU A 13 -17.87 3.51 -0.97
CA LEU A 13 -16.94 4.26 -1.83
C LEU A 13 -17.62 4.87 -3.07
N HIS A 14 -18.74 4.31 -3.52
CA HIS A 14 -19.50 4.86 -4.63
C HIS A 14 -20.22 6.15 -4.22
N PHE A 15 -20.85 6.14 -3.05
CA PHE A 15 -21.58 7.29 -2.50
C PHE A 15 -20.70 8.30 -1.73
N ASN A 16 -19.38 8.05 -1.63
CA ASN A 16 -18.41 8.88 -0.89
C ASN A 16 -18.61 8.91 0.64
N LEU A 17 -19.19 7.88 1.24
CA LEU A 17 -19.34 7.77 2.70
C LEU A 17 -18.08 7.12 3.32
N TYR A 18 -16.99 7.89 3.38
CA TYR A 18 -15.70 7.39 3.86
C TYR A 18 -15.68 7.12 5.38
N ASP A 19 -16.32 7.96 6.19
CA ASP A 19 -16.36 7.80 7.66
C ASP A 19 -17.07 6.53 8.10
N GLN A 20 -18.17 6.18 7.42
CA GLN A 20 -18.91 4.94 7.71
C GLN A 20 -18.11 3.72 7.29
N ALA A 21 -17.42 3.79 6.14
CA ALA A 21 -16.56 2.72 5.66
C ALA A 21 -15.39 2.47 6.61
N SER A 22 -14.78 3.52 7.18
CA SER A 22 -13.70 3.38 8.16
C SER A 22 -14.16 2.70 9.45
N LYS A 23 -15.26 3.18 10.05
CA LYS A 23 -15.87 2.57 11.24
C LYS A 23 -16.22 1.09 11.02
N LEU A 24 -16.62 0.73 9.81
CA LEU A 24 -16.89 -0.66 9.44
C LEU A 24 -15.58 -1.48 9.41
N VAL A 25 -14.52 -0.97 8.80
CA VAL A 25 -13.21 -1.64 8.72
C VAL A 25 -12.62 -1.86 10.12
N GLU A 26 -12.74 -0.88 11.02
CA GLU A 26 -12.25 -1.01 12.40
C GLU A 26 -12.98 -2.12 13.20
N LYS A 27 -14.28 -2.29 12.96
CA LYS A 27 -15.12 -3.25 13.69
C LYS A 27 -15.14 -4.65 13.09
N THR A 28 -14.70 -4.82 11.84
CA THR A 28 -14.82 -6.09 11.12
C THR A 28 -13.46 -6.76 10.93
N ALA A 29 -13.34 -8.01 11.40
CA ALA A 29 -12.19 -8.85 11.10
C ALA A 29 -12.41 -9.56 9.76
N PHE A 30 -11.44 -9.49 8.85
CA PHE A 30 -11.53 -10.18 7.57
C PHE A 30 -11.36 -11.71 7.76
N PRO A 31 -12.24 -12.55 7.18
CA PRO A 31 -12.17 -14.00 7.35
C PRO A 31 -10.87 -14.61 6.80
N THR A 32 -10.21 -15.48 7.58
CA THR A 32 -8.91 -16.10 7.24
C THR A 32 -8.98 -17.15 6.12
N LYS A 33 -10.17 -17.68 5.81
CA LYS A 33 -10.39 -18.69 4.74
C LYS A 33 -10.85 -18.09 3.40
N ALA A 34 -10.68 -16.78 3.18
CA ALA A 34 -11.19 -16.14 1.98
C ALA A 34 -10.28 -16.39 0.76
N ASP A 35 -10.90 -16.42 -0.43
CA ASP A 35 -10.19 -16.46 -1.70
C ASP A 35 -9.25 -15.25 -1.85
N ASN A 36 -8.07 -15.49 -2.43
CA ASN A 36 -7.04 -14.48 -2.65
C ASN A 36 -7.58 -13.29 -3.45
N ASN A 37 -8.47 -13.53 -4.41
CA ASN A 37 -9.06 -12.45 -5.21
C ASN A 37 -9.95 -11.52 -4.36
N GLN A 38 -10.69 -12.06 -3.40
CA GLN A 38 -11.51 -11.27 -2.49
C GLN A 38 -10.65 -10.50 -1.50
N PHE A 39 -9.55 -11.10 -1.05
CA PHE A 39 -8.58 -10.42 -0.18
C PHE A 39 -7.89 -9.24 -0.88
N VAL A 40 -7.51 -9.40 -2.15
CA VAL A 40 -6.92 -8.32 -2.96
C VAL A 40 -7.88 -7.14 -3.13
N ARG A 41 -9.17 -7.41 -3.37
CA ARG A 41 -10.21 -6.37 -3.45
C ARG A 41 -10.39 -5.63 -2.13
N TYR A 42 -10.43 -6.38 -1.02
CA TYR A 42 -10.52 -5.83 0.32
C TYR A 42 -9.36 -4.88 0.61
N LEU A 43 -8.12 -5.32 0.38
CA LEU A 43 -6.91 -4.51 0.59
C LEU A 43 -6.92 -3.22 -0.24
N TYR A 44 -7.41 -3.27 -1.48
CA TYR A 44 -7.54 -2.06 -2.31
C TYR A 44 -8.55 -1.07 -1.73
N TYR A 45 -9.70 -1.54 -1.24
CA TYR A 45 -10.69 -0.67 -0.62
C TYR A 45 -10.20 -0.06 0.69
N VAL A 46 -9.58 -0.86 1.55
CA VAL A 46 -8.99 -0.38 2.81
C VAL A 46 -7.89 0.63 2.53
N GLY A 47 -6.97 0.34 1.60
CA GLY A 47 -5.92 1.28 1.19
C GLY A 47 -6.50 2.61 0.70
N ARG A 48 -7.58 2.57 -0.09
CA ARG A 48 -8.25 3.79 -0.56
C ARG A 48 -8.90 4.60 0.56
N ILE A 49 -9.53 3.94 1.53
CA ILE A 49 -10.13 4.61 2.70
C ILE A 49 -9.02 5.29 3.51
N LYS A 50 -7.97 4.55 3.85
CA LYS A 50 -6.82 5.06 4.61
C LYS A 50 -6.09 6.22 3.92
N ALA A 51 -5.99 6.19 2.58
CA ALA A 51 -5.45 7.32 1.82
C ALA A 51 -6.26 8.62 1.99
N ILE A 52 -7.58 8.52 2.17
CA ILE A 52 -8.46 9.68 2.32
C ILE A 52 -8.40 10.22 3.76
N GLU A 53 -8.32 9.32 4.75
CA GLU A 53 -8.14 9.62 6.18
C GLU A 53 -6.77 10.19 6.55
N LEU A 54 -5.90 10.45 5.57
CA LEU A 54 -4.53 10.98 5.72
C LEU A 54 -3.52 9.97 6.28
N GLU A 55 -3.88 8.69 6.40
CA GLU A 55 -2.99 7.63 6.88
C GLU A 55 -2.23 6.98 5.71
N TYR A 56 -1.25 7.71 5.19
CA TYR A 56 -0.56 7.33 3.95
C TYR A 56 0.34 6.09 4.09
N THR A 57 1.02 5.91 5.23
CA THR A 57 1.95 4.79 5.46
C THR A 57 1.24 3.44 5.47
N GLN A 58 0.11 3.34 6.19
CA GLN A 58 -0.70 2.12 6.19
C GLN A 58 -1.33 1.87 4.83
N SER A 59 -1.86 2.91 4.19
CA SER A 59 -2.41 2.83 2.83
C SER A 59 -1.41 2.26 1.84
N HIS A 60 -0.16 2.74 1.84
CA HIS A 60 0.90 2.23 0.97
C HIS A 60 1.18 0.75 1.19
N SER A 61 1.28 0.31 2.45
CA SER A 61 1.49 -1.10 2.78
C SER A 61 0.37 -1.98 2.23
N HIS A 62 -0.89 -1.60 2.46
CA HIS A 62 -2.04 -2.34 1.94
C HIS A 62 -2.10 -2.36 0.41
N LEU A 63 -1.82 -1.23 -0.26
CA LEU A 63 -1.79 -1.16 -1.73
C LEU A 63 -0.64 -1.98 -2.32
N SER A 64 0.54 -1.91 -1.73
CA SER A 64 1.71 -2.74 -2.08
C SER A 64 1.44 -4.23 -1.89
N GLN A 65 0.70 -4.62 -0.86
CA GLN A 65 0.25 -6.00 -0.66
C GLN A 65 -0.78 -6.41 -1.71
N ALA A 66 -1.74 -5.54 -2.04
CA ALA A 66 -2.76 -5.81 -3.05
C ALA A 66 -2.15 -6.02 -4.44
N ILE A 67 -1.18 -5.18 -4.84
CA ILE A 67 -0.49 -5.29 -6.14
C ILE A 67 0.32 -6.59 -6.23
N ARG A 68 1.01 -6.98 -5.16
CA ARG A 68 1.81 -8.22 -5.13
C ARG A 68 0.96 -9.48 -5.14
N LYS A 69 -0.20 -9.47 -4.46
CA LYS A 69 -1.11 -10.62 -4.37
C LYS A 69 -2.06 -10.74 -5.56
N ALA A 70 -2.21 -9.69 -6.37
CA ALA A 70 -3.03 -9.72 -7.57
C ALA A 70 -2.40 -10.60 -8.67
N PRO A 71 -3.19 -11.42 -9.38
CA PRO A 71 -2.69 -12.22 -10.49
C PRO A 71 -2.22 -11.31 -11.63
N GLN A 72 -1.03 -11.59 -12.18
CA GLN A 72 -0.42 -10.82 -13.28
C GLN A 72 -0.96 -11.22 -14.68
N SER A 73 -2.19 -11.75 -14.72
CA SER A 73 -2.85 -12.15 -15.95
C SER A 73 -3.33 -10.91 -16.73
N PRO A 74 -3.31 -10.92 -18.08
CA PRO A 74 -3.85 -9.82 -18.89
C PRO A 74 -5.30 -9.49 -18.56
N ASN A 75 -6.10 -10.47 -18.11
CA ASN A 75 -7.50 -10.25 -17.72
C ASN A 75 -7.65 -9.36 -16.47
N THR A 76 -6.61 -9.22 -15.66
CA THR A 76 -6.61 -8.40 -14.42
C THR A 76 -5.98 -7.02 -14.65
N ALA A 77 -5.63 -6.67 -15.89
CA ALA A 77 -4.94 -5.43 -16.22
C ALA A 77 -5.67 -4.17 -15.71
N GLY A 78 -7.02 -4.15 -15.77
CA GLY A 78 -7.80 -3.01 -15.28
C GLY A 78 -7.64 -2.75 -13.77
N PHE A 79 -7.63 -3.82 -12.96
CA PHE A 79 -7.42 -3.70 -11.52
C PHE A 79 -5.98 -3.25 -11.20
N LEU A 80 -4.99 -3.85 -11.87
CA LEU A 80 -3.58 -3.46 -11.70
C LEU A 80 -3.34 -2.01 -12.10
N GLN A 81 -3.99 -1.51 -13.16
CA GLN A 81 -3.91 -0.10 -13.54
C GLN A 81 -4.47 0.80 -12.43
N ALA A 82 -5.67 0.52 -11.90
CA ALA A 82 -6.28 1.32 -10.84
C ALA A 82 -5.45 1.31 -9.54
N ALA A 83 -4.98 0.13 -9.12
CA ALA A 83 -4.15 -0.02 -7.93
C ALA A 83 -2.81 0.71 -8.05
N ASN A 84 -2.14 0.61 -9.20
CA ASN A 84 -0.88 1.32 -9.45
C ASN A 84 -1.07 2.85 -9.49
N LYS A 85 -2.12 3.35 -10.13
CA LYS A 85 -2.45 4.79 -10.13
C LYS A 85 -2.59 5.34 -8.71
N LEU A 86 -3.35 4.65 -7.86
CA LEU A 86 -3.55 5.05 -6.47
C LEU A 86 -2.24 4.92 -5.66
N SER A 87 -1.49 3.83 -5.84
CA SER A 87 -0.22 3.61 -5.17
C SER A 87 0.80 4.71 -5.46
N ILE A 88 0.93 5.13 -6.73
CA ILE A 88 1.81 6.25 -7.12
C ILE A 88 1.42 7.54 -6.39
N ILE A 89 0.13 7.87 -6.33
CA ILE A 89 -0.33 9.09 -5.65
C ILE A 89 -0.01 9.04 -4.16
N VAL A 90 -0.24 7.89 -3.52
CA VAL A 90 0.06 7.72 -2.08
C VAL A 90 1.58 7.80 -1.83
N GLN A 91 2.41 7.24 -2.70
CA GLN A 91 3.88 7.37 -2.61
C GLN A 91 4.32 8.83 -2.68
N LEU A 92 3.80 9.58 -3.65
CA LEU A 92 4.05 11.02 -3.77
C LEU A 92 3.50 11.80 -2.56
N LEU A 93 2.44 11.31 -1.92
CA LEU A 93 1.89 11.90 -0.69
C LEU A 93 2.78 11.68 0.53
N MET A 94 3.49 10.55 0.60
CA MET A 94 4.51 10.29 1.62
C MET A 94 5.83 11.04 1.37
N GLY A 95 6.02 11.60 0.17
CA GLY A 95 7.27 12.26 -0.22
C GLY A 95 8.33 11.31 -0.79
N GLU A 96 7.95 10.07 -1.09
CA GLU A 96 8.80 9.09 -1.79
C GLU A 96 8.54 9.15 -3.30
N ILE A 97 9.60 9.06 -4.09
CA ILE A 97 9.51 9.08 -5.55
C ILE A 97 9.38 7.63 -6.06
N PRO A 98 8.35 7.30 -6.86
CA PRO A 98 8.19 5.96 -7.42
C PRO A 98 9.34 5.59 -8.37
N GLU A 99 9.70 4.31 -8.38
CA GLU A 99 10.72 3.79 -9.31
C GLU A 99 10.25 3.83 -10.77
N ARG A 100 11.19 4.16 -11.67
CA ARG A 100 10.93 4.21 -13.13
C ARG A 100 10.50 2.87 -13.71
N SER A 101 10.90 1.77 -13.08
CA SER A 101 10.57 0.40 -13.51
C SER A 101 9.06 0.14 -13.54
N LEU A 102 8.31 0.76 -12.62
CA LEU A 102 6.85 0.61 -12.53
C LEU A 102 6.12 1.14 -13.77
N PHE A 103 6.65 2.19 -14.40
CA PHE A 103 6.06 2.81 -15.59
C PHE A 103 6.37 2.07 -16.90
N ARG A 104 7.34 1.13 -16.88
CA ARG A 104 7.77 0.39 -18.08
C ARG A 104 6.92 -0.84 -18.37
N GLN A 105 6.09 -1.28 -17.42
CA GLN A 105 5.26 -2.47 -17.57
C GLN A 105 4.25 -2.31 -18.72
N LYS A 106 4.32 -3.20 -19.72
CA LYS A 106 3.53 -3.13 -20.97
C LYS A 106 2.01 -3.10 -20.74
N LEU A 107 1.54 -3.74 -19.66
CA LEU A 107 0.12 -3.81 -19.29
C LEU A 107 -0.46 -2.49 -18.75
N VAL A 108 0.41 -1.61 -18.23
CA VAL A 108 0.01 -0.47 -17.40
C VAL A 108 0.50 0.86 -18.00
N SER A 109 1.53 0.84 -18.83
CA SER A 109 2.23 2.02 -19.35
C SER A 109 1.33 3.09 -19.99
N LYS A 110 0.38 2.70 -20.86
CA LYS A 110 -0.50 3.64 -21.58
C LYS A 110 -1.37 4.48 -20.63
N SER A 111 -1.95 3.84 -19.60
CA SER A 111 -2.83 4.50 -18.63
C SER A 111 -2.08 5.35 -17.61
N LEU A 112 -0.75 5.19 -17.50
CA LEU A 112 0.09 5.86 -16.50
C LEU A 112 0.78 7.11 -17.01
N ILE A 113 0.67 7.46 -18.31
CA ILE A 113 1.32 8.64 -18.89
C ILE A 113 0.98 9.94 -18.13
N PRO A 114 -0.30 10.23 -17.77
CA PRO A 114 -0.62 11.43 -16.98
C PRO A 114 0.05 11.44 -15.60
N TYR A 115 0.11 10.28 -14.95
CA TYR A 115 0.73 10.11 -13.64
C TYR A 115 2.26 10.22 -13.72
N LEU A 116 2.86 9.81 -14.84
CA LEU A 116 4.30 10.00 -15.08
C LEU A 116 4.65 11.49 -15.18
N HIS A 117 3.87 12.29 -15.92
CA HIS A 117 4.08 13.74 -15.98
C HIS A 117 3.91 14.39 -14.62
N LEU A 118 2.93 13.95 -13.83
CA LEU A 118 2.73 14.40 -12.46
C LEU A 118 3.96 14.09 -11.58
N THR A 119 4.47 12.87 -11.63
CA THR A 119 5.66 12.47 -10.84
C THR A 119 6.91 13.26 -11.25
N ARG A 120 7.04 13.60 -12.54
CA ARG A 120 8.15 14.44 -13.04
C ARG A 120 8.07 15.86 -12.48
N ALA A 121 6.88 16.47 -12.48
CA ALA A 121 6.68 17.80 -11.91
C ALA A 121 7.00 17.81 -10.41
N VAL A 122 6.49 16.82 -9.65
CA VAL A 122 6.77 16.69 -8.20
C VAL A 122 8.26 16.48 -7.93
N ARG A 123 8.95 15.66 -8.73
CA ARG A 123 10.40 15.42 -8.58
C ARG A 123 11.24 16.67 -8.82
N VAL A 124 10.87 17.50 -9.79
CA VAL A 124 11.57 18.75 -10.08
C VAL A 124 11.24 19.81 -9.01
N GLY A 125 10.06 19.75 -8.41
CA GLY A 125 9.62 20.73 -7.41
C GLY A 125 9.06 22.02 -8.01
N ASP A 126 8.70 22.01 -9.29
CA ASP A 126 8.18 23.18 -9.99
C ASP A 126 6.63 23.26 -9.88
N LEU A 127 6.16 24.34 -9.29
CA LEU A 127 4.73 24.60 -9.09
C LEU A 127 4.00 24.94 -10.40
N ALA A 128 4.67 25.63 -11.34
CA ALA A 128 4.06 26.02 -12.61
C ALA A 128 3.84 24.79 -13.49
N ALA A 129 4.87 23.97 -13.68
CA ALA A 129 4.75 22.71 -14.41
C ALA A 129 3.71 21.76 -13.80
N PHE A 130 3.57 21.75 -12.46
CA PHE A 130 2.53 20.98 -11.78
C PHE A 130 1.12 21.49 -12.13
N GLN A 131 0.92 22.80 -12.17
CA GLN A 131 -0.35 23.42 -12.53
C GLN A 131 -0.71 23.17 -14.01
N ASP A 132 0.25 23.22 -14.92
CA ASP A 132 0.05 22.92 -16.34
C ASP A 132 -0.38 21.46 -16.56
N VAL A 133 0.27 20.52 -15.88
CA VAL A 133 -0.08 19.09 -15.93
C VAL A 133 -1.49 18.87 -15.38
N LEU A 134 -1.84 19.56 -14.29
CA LEU A 134 -3.18 19.50 -13.70
C LEU A 134 -4.26 20.00 -14.66
N GLN A 135 -4.02 21.11 -15.36
CA GLN A 135 -4.96 21.66 -16.35
C GLN A 135 -5.12 20.70 -17.54
N LYS A 136 -4.01 20.17 -18.06
CA LYS A 136 -4.01 19.26 -19.22
C LYS A 136 -4.74 17.95 -18.96
N TYR A 137 -4.59 17.38 -17.76
CA TYR A 137 -5.10 16.03 -17.43
C TYR A 137 -6.28 16.05 -16.43
N MET A 138 -6.96 17.19 -16.28
CA MET A 138 -8.04 17.36 -15.30
C MET A 138 -9.16 16.31 -15.47
N ASN A 139 -9.58 16.05 -16.71
CA ASN A 139 -10.66 15.11 -17.01
C ASN A 139 -10.29 13.66 -16.65
N THR A 140 -9.04 13.26 -16.92
CA THR A 140 -8.56 11.91 -16.57
C THR A 140 -8.52 11.68 -15.06
N PHE A 141 -8.12 12.69 -14.28
CA PHE A 141 -8.07 12.59 -12.82
C PHE A 141 -9.46 12.62 -12.17
N LYS A 142 -10.42 13.34 -12.75
CA LYS A 142 -11.82 13.32 -12.32
C LYS A 142 -12.47 11.95 -12.56
N ASN A 143 -12.25 11.36 -13.74
CA ASN A 143 -12.74 10.02 -14.06
C ASN A 143 -12.19 8.95 -13.11
N ASP A 144 -10.92 9.07 -12.73
CA ASP A 144 -10.27 8.15 -11.78
C ASP A 144 -10.65 8.41 -10.31
N LYS A 145 -11.45 9.46 -10.00
CA LYS A 145 -11.79 9.91 -8.63
C LYS A 145 -10.55 10.13 -7.73
N THR A 146 -9.42 10.53 -8.31
CA THR A 146 -8.15 10.79 -7.60
C THR A 146 -7.83 12.27 -7.46
N TYR A 147 -8.64 13.15 -8.05
CA TYR A 147 -8.40 14.60 -8.10
C TYR A 147 -8.22 15.25 -6.71
N THR A 148 -8.98 14.83 -5.70
CA THR A 148 -8.88 15.37 -4.33
C THR A 148 -7.52 15.09 -3.68
N LEU A 149 -6.96 13.90 -3.93
CA LEU A 149 -5.63 13.52 -3.45
C LEU A 149 -4.54 14.30 -4.19
N ILE A 150 -4.72 14.54 -5.49
CA ILE A 150 -3.74 15.28 -6.30
C ILE A 150 -3.68 16.75 -5.91
N LEU A 151 -4.80 17.40 -5.56
CA LEU A 151 -4.79 18.77 -5.06
C LEU A 151 -3.90 18.93 -3.80
N ARG A 152 -3.87 17.90 -2.94
CA ARG A 152 -3.03 17.87 -1.74
C ARG A 152 -1.53 17.76 -2.07
N LEU A 153 -1.16 17.24 -3.25
CA LEU A 153 0.25 17.14 -3.66
C LEU A 153 0.92 18.51 -3.80
N ARG A 154 0.18 19.62 -3.96
CA ARG A 154 0.76 20.97 -4.04
C ARG A 154 1.68 21.27 -2.85
N HIS A 155 1.27 20.90 -1.64
CA HIS A 155 2.08 21.12 -0.44
C HIS A 155 3.33 20.21 -0.43
N ASN A 156 3.24 19.03 -1.03
CA ASN A 156 4.37 18.12 -1.16
C ASN A 156 5.36 18.54 -2.24
N VAL A 157 4.90 19.15 -3.34
CA VAL A 157 5.77 19.77 -4.34
C VAL A 157 6.65 20.83 -3.67
N ILE A 158 6.04 21.68 -2.83
CA ILE A 158 6.77 22.71 -2.07
C ILE A 158 7.79 22.06 -1.12
N LYS A 159 7.38 21.05 -0.32
CA LYS A 159 8.31 20.33 0.57
C LYS A 159 9.48 19.71 -0.20
N THR A 160 9.21 19.11 -1.36
CA THR A 160 10.24 18.50 -2.21
C THR A 160 11.19 19.54 -2.78
N ALA A 161 10.67 20.69 -3.21
CA ALA A 161 11.46 21.81 -3.71
C ALA A 161 12.39 22.38 -2.63
N VAL A 162 11.89 22.60 -1.42
CA VAL A 162 12.71 23.08 -0.29
C VAL A 162 13.78 22.03 0.07
N ARG A 163 13.44 20.74 0.05
CA ARG A 163 14.42 19.65 0.28
C ARG A 163 15.50 19.61 -0.79
N MET A 164 15.16 19.86 -2.05
CA MET A 164 16.13 19.94 -3.14
C MET A 164 17.07 21.15 -2.99
N ILE A 165 16.54 22.28 -2.53
CA ILE A 165 17.34 23.47 -2.23
C ILE A 165 18.31 23.19 -1.07
N SER A 166 17.85 22.57 0.01
CA SER A 166 18.69 22.30 1.19
C SER A 166 19.81 21.30 0.89
N LEU A 167 19.58 20.35 -0.01
CA LEU A 167 20.61 19.41 -0.48
C LEU A 167 21.64 20.08 -1.40
N SER A 168 21.25 21.13 -2.12
CA SER A 168 22.12 21.78 -3.12
C SER A 168 22.98 22.90 -2.52
N TYR A 169 22.53 23.53 -1.45
CA TYR A 169 23.19 24.70 -0.85
C TYR A 169 23.42 24.50 0.65
N SER A 170 24.65 24.79 1.11
CA SER A 170 24.96 24.84 2.54
C SER A 170 24.39 26.09 3.22
N ARG A 171 24.35 27.20 2.49
CA ARG A 171 23.81 28.50 2.93
C ARG A 171 23.10 29.15 1.76
N ILE A 172 21.87 29.61 1.97
CA ILE A 172 21.08 30.31 0.95
C ILE A 172 20.29 31.44 1.58
N SER A 173 20.16 32.58 0.88
CA SER A 173 19.35 33.70 1.34
C SER A 173 17.85 33.38 1.20
N LEU A 174 17.01 33.91 2.10
CA LEU A 174 15.56 33.70 2.01
C LEU A 174 14.96 34.33 0.74
N LYS A 175 15.57 35.40 0.23
CA LYS A 175 15.21 36.05 -1.03
C LYS A 175 15.39 35.12 -2.24
N ASP A 176 16.52 34.43 -2.31
CA ASP A 176 16.79 33.49 -3.41
C ASP A 176 15.87 32.26 -3.34
N VAL A 177 15.52 31.82 -2.11
CA VAL A 177 14.54 30.76 -1.90
C VAL A 177 13.16 31.18 -2.40
N ALA A 178 12.72 32.40 -2.08
CA ALA A 178 11.45 32.95 -2.56
C ALA A 178 11.42 33.03 -4.10
N GLN A 179 12.50 33.52 -4.72
CA GLN A 179 12.60 33.61 -6.17
C GLN A 179 12.55 32.22 -6.84
N LYS A 180 13.21 31.21 -6.28
CA LYS A 180 13.20 29.84 -6.82
C LYS A 180 11.88 29.12 -6.66
N LEU A 181 11.16 29.38 -5.57
CA LEU A 181 9.83 28.82 -5.32
C LEU A 181 8.70 29.61 -6.00
N LEU A 182 9.04 30.71 -6.68
CA LEU A 182 8.09 31.65 -7.28
C LEU A 182 7.09 32.20 -6.24
N LEU A 183 7.59 32.50 -5.05
CA LEU A 183 6.83 33.14 -3.97
C LEU A 183 7.01 34.65 -4.05
N ASN A 184 5.95 35.40 -3.71
CA ASN A 184 5.93 36.86 -3.84
C ASN A 184 6.55 37.59 -2.64
N SER A 185 6.70 36.92 -1.49
CA SER A 185 7.20 37.52 -0.24
C SER A 185 8.35 36.71 0.36
N GLU A 186 9.34 37.41 0.93
CA GLU A 186 10.43 36.82 1.71
C GLU A 186 9.88 36.19 3.02
N GLU A 187 8.85 36.79 3.61
CA GLU A 187 8.22 36.32 4.84
C GLU A 187 7.52 34.96 4.63
N ASP A 188 6.85 34.78 3.49
CA ASP A 188 6.20 33.50 3.14
C ASP A 188 7.23 32.37 2.99
N ALA A 189 8.39 32.67 2.39
CA ALA A 189 9.48 31.71 2.25
C ALA A 189 10.01 31.31 3.63
N GLU A 190 10.16 32.27 4.55
CA GLU A 190 10.58 32.00 5.92
C GLU A 190 9.59 31.09 6.66
N PHE A 191 8.28 31.36 6.59
CA PHE A 191 7.26 30.53 7.21
C PHE A 191 7.24 29.10 6.65
N ILE A 192 7.40 28.94 5.33
CA ILE A 192 7.44 27.63 4.68
C ILE A 192 8.69 26.85 5.12
N VAL A 193 9.86 27.48 5.15
CA VAL A 193 11.10 26.83 5.61
C VAL A 193 10.99 26.46 7.10
N ALA A 194 10.48 27.36 7.94
CA ALA A 194 10.28 27.10 9.37
C ALA A 194 9.29 25.94 9.61
N LYS A 195 8.21 25.87 8.83
CA LYS A 195 7.28 24.73 8.87
C LYS A 195 7.94 23.43 8.43
N THR A 196 8.77 23.48 7.39
CA THR A 196 9.45 22.30 6.85
C THR A 196 10.49 21.73 7.83
N ILE A 197 11.17 22.60 8.58
CA ILE A 197 12.08 22.22 9.68
C ILE A 197 11.28 21.59 10.83
N ARG A 198 10.15 22.19 11.21
CA ARG A 198 9.27 21.64 12.27
C ARG A 198 8.69 20.28 11.92
N ASP A 199 8.35 20.06 10.65
CA ASP A 199 7.88 18.78 10.13
C ASP A 199 9.02 17.73 10.04
N GLY A 200 10.27 18.09 10.34
CA GLY A 200 11.42 17.18 10.33
C GLY A 200 11.85 16.73 8.93
N VAL A 201 11.42 17.43 7.87
CA VAL A 201 11.77 17.07 6.48
C VAL A 201 13.20 17.50 6.16
N ILE A 202 13.71 18.55 6.81
CA ILE A 202 15.02 19.14 6.57
C ILE A 202 15.66 19.54 7.90
N ASP A 203 16.93 19.17 8.07
CA ASP A 203 17.77 19.62 9.17
C ASP A 203 18.48 20.93 8.81
N ALA A 204 17.82 22.05 9.09
CA ALA A 204 18.37 23.38 8.88
C ALA A 204 18.04 24.33 10.04
N SER A 205 18.83 25.38 10.17
CA SER A 205 18.60 26.50 11.09
C SER A 205 18.41 27.78 10.29
N ILE A 206 17.43 28.59 10.69
CA ILE A 206 17.17 29.91 10.10
C ILE A 206 17.85 30.96 10.99
N ASP A 207 18.57 31.89 10.37
CA ASP A 207 19.05 33.11 11.03
C ASP A 207 18.22 34.31 10.56
N HIS A 208 17.42 34.88 11.47
CA HIS A 208 16.56 36.03 11.17
C HIS A 208 17.34 37.33 10.97
N ILE A 209 18.50 37.48 11.62
CA ILE A 209 19.30 38.71 11.51
C ILE A 209 20.00 38.74 10.16
N GLY A 210 20.59 37.61 9.78
CA GLY A 210 21.28 37.44 8.51
C GLY A 210 20.38 37.14 7.30
N ARG A 211 19.09 36.87 7.52
CA ARG A 211 18.11 36.44 6.49
C ARG A 211 18.59 35.30 5.60
N PHE A 212 19.32 34.34 6.18
CA PHE A 212 19.77 33.16 5.47
C PHE A 212 19.35 31.87 6.20
N MET A 213 19.09 30.84 5.40
CA MET A 213 18.93 29.47 5.86
C MET A 213 20.31 28.80 5.80
N LYS A 214 20.73 28.18 6.92
CA LYS A 214 21.93 27.35 7.00
C LYS A 214 21.49 25.90 7.17
N SER A 215 21.83 25.02 6.21
CA SER A 215 21.64 23.59 6.40
C SER A 215 22.69 23.07 7.39
N LYS A 216 22.31 22.09 8.22
CA LYS A 216 23.29 21.34 9.00
C LYS A 216 24.05 20.43 8.03
N GLU A 217 25.36 20.33 8.21
CA GLU A 217 26.17 19.43 7.40
C GLU A 217 25.71 17.98 7.61
N ASN A 218 25.82 17.18 6.56
CA ASN A 218 25.51 15.75 6.61
C ASN A 218 26.42 15.10 7.64
N VAL A 219 25.88 14.76 8.80
CA VAL A 219 26.57 13.94 9.80
C VAL A 219 26.73 12.54 9.23
N ASP A 220 27.89 11.93 9.44
CA ASP A 220 28.12 10.54 9.05
C ASP A 220 27.07 9.62 9.69
N VAL A 221 26.17 9.11 8.85
CA VAL A 221 25.04 8.25 9.26
C VAL A 221 25.55 6.99 9.98
N TYR A 222 26.73 6.48 9.61
CA TYR A 222 27.36 5.31 10.22
C TYR A 222 27.79 5.51 11.67
N SER A 223 28.02 6.75 12.10
CA SER A 223 28.33 7.07 13.49
C SER A 223 27.09 7.02 14.39
N THR A 224 25.90 6.95 13.79
CA THR A 224 24.62 6.92 14.51
C THR A 224 24.05 5.50 14.61
N ASN A 225 22.95 5.36 15.35
CA ASN A 225 22.21 4.09 15.51
C ASN A 225 21.29 3.77 14.29
N GLU A 226 21.22 4.65 13.29
CA GLU A 226 20.33 4.49 12.13
C GLU A 226 20.60 3.19 11.33
N PRO A 227 21.87 2.79 11.06
CA PRO A 227 22.15 1.53 10.38
C PRO A 227 21.67 0.30 11.17
N GLN A 228 21.84 0.28 12.49
CA GLN A 228 21.41 -0.83 13.34
C GLN A 228 19.88 -0.97 13.32
N LEU A 229 19.13 0.15 13.36
CA LEU A 229 17.67 0.13 13.22
C LEU A 229 17.23 -0.41 11.85
N ALA A 230 17.90 0.01 10.77
CA ALA A 230 17.62 -0.49 9.42
C ALA A 230 17.89 -1.99 9.29
N PHE A 231 18.99 -2.49 9.87
CA PHE A 231 19.27 -3.92 9.92
C PHE A 231 18.26 -4.68 10.77
N HIS A 232 17.87 -4.14 11.92
CA HIS A 232 16.88 -4.77 12.78
C HIS A 232 15.54 -4.98 12.04
N GLN A 233 15.04 -3.96 11.33
CA GLN A 233 13.83 -4.08 10.52
C GLN A 233 13.95 -5.16 9.42
N ARG A 234 15.10 -5.22 8.73
CA ARG A 234 15.36 -6.22 7.68
C ARG A 234 15.46 -7.63 8.25
N ILE A 235 16.16 -7.81 9.36
CA ILE A 235 16.32 -9.10 10.04
C ILE A 235 14.96 -9.59 10.54
N ALA A 236 14.18 -8.72 11.18
CA ALA A 236 12.83 -9.04 11.64
C ALA A 236 11.94 -9.50 10.48
N PHE A 237 11.98 -8.81 9.34
CA PHE A 237 11.23 -9.20 8.13
C PHE A 237 11.70 -10.55 7.55
N CYS A 238 13.00 -10.79 7.50
CA CYS A 238 13.57 -12.05 7.02
C CYS A 238 13.13 -13.22 7.92
N LEU A 239 13.27 -13.05 9.24
CA LEU A 239 12.85 -14.06 10.23
C LEU A 239 11.34 -14.30 10.20
N SER A 240 10.51 -13.26 10.04
CA SER A 240 9.07 -13.45 9.89
C SER A 240 8.72 -14.22 8.62
N SER A 241 9.37 -13.90 7.49
CA SER A 241 9.18 -14.60 6.22
C SER A 241 9.62 -16.07 6.32
N TYR A 242 10.74 -16.34 6.99
CA TYR A 242 11.21 -17.70 7.27
C TYR A 242 10.21 -18.46 8.14
N ASN A 243 9.75 -17.85 9.23
CA ASN A 243 8.76 -18.47 10.14
C ASN A 243 7.44 -18.76 9.42
N ASP A 244 6.97 -17.85 8.55
CA ASP A 244 5.76 -18.06 7.76
C ASP A 244 5.93 -19.14 6.71
N SER A 245 7.10 -19.25 6.09
CA SER A 245 7.44 -20.32 5.14
C SER A 245 7.53 -21.68 5.83
N VAL A 246 8.14 -21.75 7.01
CA VAL A 246 8.17 -22.98 7.82
C VAL A 246 6.77 -23.35 8.29
N LYS A 247 5.94 -22.38 8.69
CA LYS A 247 4.54 -22.63 9.05
C LYS A 247 3.72 -23.11 7.85
N SER A 248 3.89 -22.49 6.68
CA SER A 248 3.17 -22.87 5.46
C SER A 248 3.62 -24.24 4.96
N LEU A 249 4.91 -24.56 5.04
CA LEU A 249 5.45 -25.87 4.69
C LEU A 249 5.03 -26.93 5.71
N LYS A 250 5.10 -26.66 7.03
CA LYS A 250 4.58 -27.59 8.06
C LYS A 250 3.08 -27.83 7.90
N LYS A 251 2.33 -26.79 7.56
CA LYS A 251 0.92 -26.92 7.19
C LYS A 251 0.78 -27.76 5.91
N ALA A 252 1.48 -27.42 4.84
CA ALA A 252 1.41 -28.10 3.55
C ALA A 252 2.01 -29.51 3.53
N MET A 253 2.83 -29.91 4.50
CA MET A 253 3.25 -31.29 4.73
C MET A 253 2.25 -32.05 5.60
N ARG A 254 1.67 -31.39 6.62
CA ARG A 254 0.59 -31.99 7.42
C ARG A 254 -0.74 -32.09 6.67
N PHE A 255 -1.02 -31.25 5.68
CA PHE A 255 -2.29 -31.26 4.93
C PHE A 255 -2.46 -32.45 3.98
N PRO A 256 -1.47 -32.88 3.16
CA PRO A 256 -1.59 -34.10 2.37
C PRO A 256 -1.69 -35.33 3.28
N ASP A 257 -0.93 -35.39 4.37
CA ASP A 257 -0.99 -36.50 5.33
C ASP A 257 -2.32 -36.53 6.09
N ASN A 258 -2.87 -35.38 6.51
CA ASN A 258 -4.16 -35.36 7.21
C ASN A 258 -5.36 -35.57 6.28
N GLU A 259 -5.33 -35.13 5.03
CA GLU A 259 -6.39 -35.46 4.06
C GLU A 259 -6.31 -36.93 3.63
N HIS A 260 -5.12 -37.48 3.42
CA HIS A 260 -4.96 -38.93 3.19
C HIS A 260 -5.38 -39.73 4.42
N LYS A 261 -4.97 -39.32 5.62
CA LYS A 261 -5.32 -39.99 6.87
C LYS A 261 -6.82 -39.92 7.14
N LYS A 262 -7.45 -38.79 6.87
CA LYS A 262 -8.90 -38.64 7.00
C LYS A 262 -9.66 -39.47 5.96
N LYS A 263 -9.21 -39.50 4.71
CA LYS A 263 -9.76 -40.42 3.68
C LYS A 263 -9.54 -41.88 4.05
N LEU A 264 -8.42 -42.22 4.67
CA LEU A 264 -8.14 -43.58 5.14
C LEU A 264 -9.07 -43.95 6.30
N GLU A 265 -9.29 -43.04 7.24
CA GLU A 265 -10.24 -43.20 8.36
C GLU A 265 -11.68 -43.34 7.84
N ASP A 266 -12.09 -42.53 6.87
CA ASP A 266 -13.44 -42.62 6.25
C ASP A 266 -13.64 -43.97 5.52
N VAL A 267 -12.61 -44.50 4.83
CA VAL A 267 -12.66 -45.82 4.19
C VAL A 267 -12.71 -46.96 5.22
N LEU A 268 -11.95 -46.85 6.30
CA LEU A 268 -11.91 -47.84 7.39
C LEU A 268 -13.19 -47.84 8.25
N GLU A 269 -13.93 -46.72 8.28
CA GLU A 269 -15.26 -46.67 8.87
C GLU A 269 -16.29 -47.34 7.97
N LEU A 270 -16.24 -47.11 6.66
CA LEU A 270 -17.11 -47.79 5.68
C LEU A 270 -16.89 -49.31 5.65
N GLU A 271 -15.64 -49.78 5.71
CA GLU A 271 -15.35 -51.22 5.78
C GLU A 271 -15.89 -51.85 7.08
N ARG A 272 -15.81 -51.13 8.22
CA ARG A 272 -16.38 -51.61 9.49
C ARG A 272 -17.90 -51.61 9.51
N GLU A 273 -18.54 -50.73 8.77
CA GLU A 273 -20.01 -50.76 8.60
C GLU A 273 -20.41 -51.94 7.72
N GLN A 274 -19.70 -52.20 6.62
CA GLN A 274 -19.95 -53.36 5.76
C GLN A 274 -19.71 -54.71 6.46
N GLU A 275 -18.66 -54.83 7.28
CA GLU A 275 -18.42 -56.05 8.07
C GLU A 275 -19.51 -56.31 9.13
N LYS A 276 -20.13 -55.24 9.67
CA LYS A 276 -21.26 -55.39 10.58
C LYS A 276 -22.52 -55.82 9.85
N GLU A 277 -22.82 -55.20 8.71
CA GLU A 277 -23.95 -55.62 7.87
C GLU A 277 -23.81 -57.07 7.39
N LEU A 278 -22.60 -57.54 7.07
CA LEU A 278 -22.37 -58.93 6.68
C LEU A 278 -22.59 -59.92 7.84
N LYS A 279 -22.15 -59.57 9.06
CA LYS A 279 -22.39 -60.37 10.26
C LYS A 279 -23.86 -60.41 10.65
N ASP A 280 -24.55 -59.29 10.53
CA ASP A 280 -26.00 -59.24 10.78
C ASP A 280 -26.78 -60.08 9.75
N ILE A 281 -26.24 -60.31 8.54
CA ILE A 281 -26.82 -61.24 7.55
C ILE A 281 -26.46 -62.70 7.87
N GLU A 282 -25.22 -62.99 8.26
CA GLU A 282 -24.82 -64.34 8.69
C GLU A 282 -25.60 -64.81 9.93
N ASP A 283 -25.80 -63.93 10.92
CA ASP A 283 -26.61 -64.20 12.11
C ASP A 283 -28.10 -64.40 11.77
N MET A 284 -28.60 -63.76 10.70
CA MET A 284 -29.96 -63.97 10.21
C MET A 284 -30.12 -65.27 9.41
N ASP A 285 -29.07 -65.73 8.71
CA ASP A 285 -29.08 -67.01 8.00
C ASP A 285 -28.92 -68.20 8.98
N GLU A 286 -28.18 -68.05 10.10
CA GLU A 286 -28.10 -69.05 11.17
C GLU A 286 -29.45 -69.26 11.90
N ASP A 287 -30.31 -68.24 11.96
CA ASP A 287 -31.66 -68.36 12.53
C ASP A 287 -32.67 -69.05 11.57
N TYR A 288 -32.40 -69.14 10.26
CA TYR A 288 -33.23 -69.88 9.29
C TYR A 288 -32.83 -71.37 9.13
N GLU A 289 -31.68 -71.80 9.66
CA GLU A 289 -31.31 -73.23 9.74
C GLU A 289 -31.83 -73.92 11.02
N MET A 290 -32.59 -73.21 11.87
CA MET A 290 -33.15 -73.69 13.15
C MET A 290 -34.70 -73.77 13.18
N GLU A 291 -35.37 -73.98 12.03
CA GLU A 291 -36.77 -74.47 11.92
C GLU A 291 -36.83 -75.86 11.27
#